data_AF-A0A939DU48-F1
#
_entry.id   AF-A0A939DU48-F1
#
_cell.length_a   1.000
_cell.length_b   1.000
_cell.length_c   1.000
_cell.angle_alpha   90.00
_cell.angle_beta   90.00
_cell.angle_gamma   90.00
#
_symmetry.space_group_name_H-M   'P 1'
#
loop_
_entity.id
_entity.type
_entity.pdbx_description
1 polymer ?
#
loop_
_entity_poly.entity_id
_entity_poly.type
_entity_poly.pdbx_seq_one_letter_code
_entity_poly.pdbx_strand_id
1 'polypeptide(L)'
;LMGLSITPQALLYIGLDVAIALVLLIVMRWVFGLWTRVDGTDQLSGKDNFAFGISVASSLMALSIVLWSAAEKASSGDYLAQSLQMLVYGVVGILLIKVGRFAHDRLVLDELD
;
A
#
# COMPACT_ATOMS: atom_id res chain seq x y z
N LEU A 1 -10.85 -13.26 -31.35
CA LEU A 1 -9.91 -12.21 -30.91
C LEU A 1 -10.73 -11.05 -30.38
N MET A 2 -10.86 -10.96 -29.05
CA MET A 2 -11.60 -9.89 -28.38
C MET A 2 -10.86 -8.58 -28.67
N GLY A 3 -11.41 -7.72 -29.51
CA GLY A 3 -10.84 -6.41 -29.77
C GLY A 3 -10.93 -5.59 -28.49
N LEU A 4 -9.78 -5.22 -27.92
CA LEU A 4 -9.68 -4.24 -26.84
C LEU A 4 -10.31 -2.92 -27.32
N SER A 5 -11.60 -2.77 -27.04
CA SER A 5 -12.35 -1.53 -27.28
C SER A 5 -12.07 -0.63 -26.08
N ILE A 6 -10.84 -0.09 -26.02
CA ILE A 6 -10.46 0.89 -25.00
C ILE A 6 -11.26 2.17 -25.29
N THR A 7 -12.28 2.42 -24.48
CA THR A 7 -13.02 3.68 -24.53
C THR A 7 -12.20 4.79 -23.86
N PRO A 8 -12.35 6.06 -24.28
CA PRO A 8 -11.69 7.19 -23.61
C PRO A 8 -12.00 7.26 -22.11
N GLN A 9 -13.20 6.82 -21.72
CA GLN A 9 -13.62 6.74 -20.32
C GLN A 9 -12.78 5.71 -19.56
N ALA A 10 -12.61 4.50 -20.09
CA ALA A 10 -11.79 3.47 -19.46
C ALA A 10 -10.35 3.95 -19.24
N LEU A 11 -9.76 4.68 -20.21
CA LEU A 11 -8.42 5.23 -20.07
C LEU A 11 -8.30 6.25 -18.94
N LEU A 12 -9.31 7.12 -18.80
CA LEU A 12 -9.38 8.11 -17.72
C LEU A 12 -9.39 7.45 -16.34
N TYR A 13 -10.18 6.40 -16.16
CA TYR A 13 -10.29 5.70 -14.87
C TYR A 13 -9.09 4.82 -14.55
N ILE A 14 -8.46 4.18 -15.55
CA ILE A 14 -7.17 3.51 -15.35
C ILE A 14 -6.11 4.51 -14.89
N GLY A 15 -6.07 5.70 -15.49
CA GLY A 15 -5.18 6.79 -15.05
C GLY A 15 -5.45 7.24 -13.62
N LEU A 16 -6.73 7.30 -13.23
CA LEU A 16 -7.15 7.63 -11.87
C LEU A 16 -6.70 6.54 -10.87
N ASP A 17 -6.86 5.27 -11.19
CA ASP A 17 -6.45 4.15 -10.33
C ASP A 17 -4.93 4.14 -10.12
N VAL A 18 -4.14 4.39 -11.17
CA VAL A 18 -2.69 4.54 -11.06
C VAL A 18 -2.33 5.72 -10.17
N ALA A 19 -3.01 6.87 -10.32
CA ALA A 19 -2.77 8.02 -9.46
C ALA A 19 -3.09 7.72 -7.98
N ILE A 20 -4.23 7.06 -7.71
CA ILE A 20 -4.63 6.64 -6.36
C ILE A 20 -3.59 5.67 -5.78
N ALA A 21 -3.15 4.67 -6.54
CA ALA A 21 -2.15 3.70 -6.12
C ALA A 21 -0.82 4.39 -5.74
N LEU A 22 -0.32 5.31 -6.57
CA LEU A 22 0.89 6.07 -6.28
C LEU A 22 0.76 6.93 -5.03
N VAL A 23 -0.37 7.63 -4.88
CA VAL A 23 -0.66 8.43 -3.68
C VAL A 23 -0.66 7.55 -2.44
N LEU A 24 -1.32 6.39 -2.47
CA LEU A 24 -1.36 5.46 -1.35
C LEU A 24 0.02 4.90 -0.99
N LEU A 25 0.86 4.58 -1.98
CA LEU A 25 2.24 4.14 -1.75
C LEU A 25 3.08 5.24 -1.09
N ILE A 26 2.93 6.50 -1.53
CA ILE A 26 3.59 7.66 -0.91
C ILE A 26 3.08 7.84 0.52
N VAL A 27 1.77 7.80 0.73
CA VAL A 27 1.16 7.90 2.07
C VAL A 27 1.69 6.81 2.98
N MET A 28 1.80 5.57 2.50
CA MET A 28 2.35 4.46 3.27
C MET A 28 3.79 4.71 3.72
N ARG A 29 4.64 5.25 2.84
CA ARG A 29 6.03 5.65 3.16
C ARG A 29 6.07 6.65 4.33
N TRP A 30 5.17 7.64 4.33
CA TRP A 30 5.08 8.66 5.38
C TRP A 30 4.51 8.10 6.69
N VAL A 31 3.41 7.36 6.59
CA VAL A 31 2.74 6.70 7.71
C VAL A 31 3.69 5.75 8.45
N PHE A 32 4.54 5.04 7.72
CA PHE A 32 5.57 4.19 8.30
C PHE A 32 6.55 4.98 9.19
N GLY A 33 7.04 6.13 8.71
CA GLY A 33 7.91 7.00 9.51
C GLY A 33 7.23 7.50 10.78
N LEU A 34 5.95 7.88 10.68
CA LEU A 34 5.14 8.31 11.83
C LEU A 34 4.96 7.20 12.87
N TRP A 35 4.70 5.96 12.45
CA TRP A 35 4.53 4.83 13.38
C TRP A 35 5.81 4.43 14.09
N THR A 36 6.94 4.54 13.40
CA THR A 36 8.24 4.13 13.93
C THR A 36 8.94 5.23 14.74
N ARG A 37 8.44 6.49 14.70
CA ARG A 37 8.97 7.67 15.42
C ARG A 37 10.48 7.87 15.23
N VAL A 38 11.00 7.49 14.08
CA VAL A 38 12.44 7.53 13.78
C VAL A 38 12.67 8.12 12.41
N ASP A 39 13.69 8.96 12.33
CA ASP A 39 14.11 9.57 11.07
C ASP A 39 14.74 8.50 10.19
N GLY A 40 14.02 8.12 9.13
CA GLY A 40 14.48 7.06 8.22
C GLY A 40 15.83 7.38 7.57
N THR A 41 16.15 8.66 7.35
CA THR A 41 17.45 9.10 6.82
C THR A 41 18.58 8.91 7.84
N ASP A 42 18.31 9.21 9.12
CA ASP A 42 19.28 9.01 10.20
C ASP A 42 19.53 7.51 10.45
N GLN A 43 18.48 6.69 10.36
CA GLN A 43 18.60 5.24 10.50
C GLN A 43 19.31 4.54 9.33
N LEU A 44 19.03 4.94 8.09
CA LEU A 44 19.66 4.32 6.92
C LEU A 44 21.08 4.81 6.68
N SER A 45 21.35 6.09 6.88
CA SER A 45 22.65 6.70 6.51
C SER A 45 23.58 6.93 7.69
N GLY A 46 23.04 7.08 8.91
CA GLY A 46 23.85 7.32 10.11
C GLY A 46 24.12 6.06 10.92
N LYS A 47 23.19 5.09 10.91
CA LYS A 47 23.25 3.87 11.75
C LYS A 47 23.32 2.55 10.98
N ASP A 48 23.30 2.58 9.65
CA ASP A 48 23.28 1.39 8.78
C ASP A 48 22.19 0.36 9.16
N ASN A 49 21.00 0.82 9.56
CA ASN A 49 19.92 -0.08 9.95
C ASN A 49 19.22 -0.69 8.72
N PHE A 50 19.83 -1.73 8.16
CA PHE A 50 19.30 -2.48 7.02
C PHE A 50 17.89 -3.05 7.30
N ALA A 51 17.60 -3.43 8.56
CA ALA A 51 16.30 -3.95 8.95
C ALA A 51 15.19 -2.89 8.78
N PHE A 52 15.48 -1.61 9.02
CA PHE A 52 14.53 -0.53 8.74
C PHE A 52 14.20 -0.45 7.24
N GLY A 53 15.22 -0.54 6.38
CA GLY A 53 15.05 -0.56 4.93
C GLY A 53 14.16 -1.72 4.45
N ILE A 54 14.41 -2.93 4.93
CA ILE A 54 13.59 -4.12 4.63
C ILE A 54 12.14 -3.91 5.11
N SER A 55 11.95 -3.36 6.31
CA SER A 55 10.64 -3.16 6.89
C SER A 55 9.82 -2.13 6.08
N VAL A 56 10.43 -1.05 5.59
CA VAL A 56 9.78 -0.11 4.67
C VAL A 56 9.42 -0.81 3.36
N ALA A 57 10.37 -1.53 2.74
CA ALA A 57 10.17 -2.18 1.45
C ALA A 57 9.05 -3.23 1.48
N SER A 58 9.04 -4.09 2.50
CA SER A 58 7.98 -5.10 2.70
C SER A 58 6.61 -4.46 2.94
N SER A 59 6.55 -3.32 3.62
CA SER A 59 5.29 -2.60 3.83
C SER A 59 4.71 -2.02 2.53
N LEU A 60 5.58 -1.53 1.62
CA LEU A 60 5.18 -1.09 0.29
C LEU A 60 4.76 -2.28 -0.58
N MET A 61 5.49 -3.40 -0.50
CA MET A 61 5.15 -4.63 -1.21
C MET A 61 3.79 -5.19 -0.79
N ALA A 62 3.50 -5.23 0.51
CA ALA A 62 2.21 -5.65 1.03
C ALA A 62 1.08 -4.77 0.51
N LEU A 63 1.26 -3.45 0.49
CA LEU A 63 0.27 -2.54 -0.07
C LEU A 63 0.08 -2.77 -1.57
N SER A 64 1.15 -2.96 -2.34
CA SER A 64 1.07 -3.28 -3.78
C SER A 64 0.24 -4.54 -4.06
N ILE A 65 0.34 -5.57 -3.21
CA ILE A 65 -0.46 -6.79 -3.33
C ILE A 65 -1.95 -6.50 -3.06
N VAL A 66 -2.26 -5.66 -2.08
CA VAL A 66 -3.65 -5.23 -1.80
C VAL A 66 -4.23 -4.44 -2.98
N LEU A 67 -3.46 -3.52 -3.55
CA LEU A 67 -3.87 -2.73 -4.71
C LEU A 67 -4.06 -3.61 -5.96
N TRP A 68 -3.20 -4.61 -6.16
CA TRP A 68 -3.37 -5.61 -7.21
C TRP A 68 -4.72 -6.34 -7.07
N SER A 69 -5.06 -6.77 -5.86
CA SER A 69 -6.35 -7.43 -5.60
C SER A 69 -7.56 -6.54 -5.88
N ALA A 70 -7.45 -5.24 -5.60
CA ALA A 70 -8.49 -4.27 -5.90
C ALA A 70 -8.65 -4.04 -7.41
N ALA A 71 -7.55 -3.99 -8.16
CA ALA A 71 -7.55 -3.82 -9.61
C ALA A 71 -8.20 -5.00 -10.36
N GLU A 72 -8.02 -6.24 -9.87
CA GLU A 72 -8.58 -7.43 -10.53
C GLU A 72 -10.12 -7.53 -10.41
N LYS A 73 -10.72 -6.92 -9.39
CA LYS A 73 -12.18 -7.01 -9.12
C LYS A 73 -13.03 -6.08 -10.00
N ALA A 74 -12.43 -5.45 -11.00
CA ALA A 74 -13.09 -4.51 -11.91
C ALA A 74 -14.31 -5.13 -12.61
N SER A 75 -15.52 -4.61 -12.33
CA SER A 75 -16.77 -5.00 -12.99
C SER A 75 -17.11 -4.06 -14.15
N SER A 76 -17.67 -4.63 -15.22
CA SER A 76 -17.69 -4.09 -16.59
C SER A 76 -18.56 -2.84 -16.85
N GLY A 77 -18.98 -2.07 -15.85
CA GLY A 77 -19.95 -0.98 -16.04
C GLY A 77 -19.76 0.29 -15.23
N ASP A 78 -19.15 0.23 -14.04
CA ASP A 78 -19.01 1.38 -13.15
C ASP A 78 -17.54 1.61 -12.78
N TYR A 79 -16.87 2.45 -13.57
CA TYR A 79 -15.46 2.76 -13.39
C TYR A 79 -15.19 3.70 -12.21
N LEU A 80 -16.16 4.53 -11.81
CA LEU A 80 -16.01 5.40 -10.64
C LEU A 80 -16.07 4.58 -9.35
N ALA A 81 -17.00 3.62 -9.29
CA ALA A 81 -17.06 2.69 -8.16
C ALA A 81 -15.77 1.85 -8.05
N GLN A 82 -15.11 1.53 -9.17
CA GLN A 82 -13.82 0.83 -9.16
C GLN A 82 -12.72 1.67 -8.51
N SER A 83 -12.56 2.93 -8.92
CA SER A 83 -11.55 3.81 -8.31
C SER A 83 -11.82 4.07 -6.83
N LEU A 84 -13.09 4.16 -6.43
CA LEU A 84 -13.45 4.24 -5.01
C LEU A 84 -13.09 2.96 -4.25
N GLN A 85 -13.32 1.78 -4.84
CA GLN A 85 -12.89 0.51 -4.27
C GLN A 85 -11.36 0.44 -4.13
N MET A 86 -10.60 0.85 -5.14
CA MET A 86 -9.13 0.94 -5.06
C MET A 86 -8.69 1.77 -3.84
N LEU A 87 -9.30 2.94 -3.63
CA LEU A 87 -9.01 3.80 -2.50
C LEU A 87 -9.36 3.13 -1.16
N VAL A 88 -10.56 2.54 -1.05
CA VAL A 88 -11.00 1.86 0.18
C VAL A 88 -10.10 0.67 0.51
N TYR A 89 -9.82 -0.19 -0.45
CA TYR A 89 -8.95 -1.36 -0.26
C TYR A 89 -7.54 -0.93 0.12
N GLY A 90 -7.01 0.12 -0.51
CA GLY A 90 -5.72 0.68 -0.16
C GLY A 90 -5.64 1.20 1.28
N VAL A 91 -6.64 1.99 1.71
CA VAL A 91 -6.71 2.51 3.09
C VAL A 91 -6.85 1.37 4.10
N VAL A 92 -7.73 0.40 3.82
CA VAL A 92 -7.89 -0.80 4.66
C VAL A 92 -6.59 -1.62 4.70
N GLY A 93 -5.90 -1.75 3.57
CA GLY A 93 -4.60 -2.41 3.47
C GLY A 93 -3.55 -1.75 4.37
N ILE A 94 -3.46 -0.42 4.35
CA ILE A 94 -2.57 0.33 5.25
C ILE A 94 -2.91 0.04 6.72
N LEU A 95 -4.19 0.05 7.09
CA LEU A 95 -4.62 -0.28 8.46
C LEU A 95 -4.26 -1.71 8.85
N LEU A 96 -4.45 -2.68 7.94
CA LEU A 96 -4.09 -4.08 8.18
C LEU A 96 -2.58 -4.24 8.35
N ILE A 97 -1.76 -3.52 7.58
CA ILE A 97 -0.30 -3.53 7.77
C ILE A 97 0.07 -2.99 9.16
N LYS A 98 -0.62 -1.96 9.65
CA LYS A 98 -0.43 -1.45 11.03
C LYS A 98 -0.75 -2.51 12.07
N VAL A 99 -1.90 -3.17 11.92
CA VAL A 99 -2.37 -4.20 12.86
C VAL A 99 -1.45 -5.41 12.82
N GLY A 100 -1.00 -5.83 11.64
CA GLY A 100 -0.03 -6.92 11.48
C GLY A 100 1.30 -6.62 12.18
N ARG A 101 1.79 -5.38 12.09
CA ARG A 101 2.97 -4.95 12.86
C ARG A 101 2.71 -5.02 14.35
N PHE A 102 1.61 -4.45 14.83
CA PHE A 102 1.27 -4.48 16.26
C PHE A 102 1.12 -5.91 16.79
N ALA A 103 0.49 -6.80 16.02
CA ALA A 103 0.35 -8.21 16.38
C ALA A 103 1.70 -8.92 16.40
N HIS A 104 2.58 -8.66 15.43
CA HIS A 104 3.94 -9.22 15.42
C HIS A 104 4.75 -8.73 16.62
N ASP A 105 4.68 -7.44 16.93
CA ASP A 105 5.38 -6.85 18.08
C ASP A 105 4.87 -7.43 19.41
N ARG A 106 3.57 -7.72 19.54
CA ARG A 106 2.98 -8.32 20.76
C ARG A 106 3.22 -9.83 20.87
N LEU A 107 3.06 -10.58 19.78
CA LEU A 107 3.14 -12.05 19.83
C LEU A 107 4.58 -12.57 19.85
N VAL A 108 5.54 -11.81 19.32
CA VAL A 108 6.94 -12.24 19.21
C VAL A 108 7.81 -11.74 20.37
N LEU A 109 7.41 -10.66 21.06
CA LEU A 109 8.21 -10.06 22.14
C LEU A 109 7.59 -10.14 23.55
N ASP A 110 6.39 -10.69 23.74
CA ASP A 110 5.83 -10.91 25.10
C ASP A 110 6.55 -12.02 25.90
N GLU A 111 7.54 -12.73 25.33
CA GLU A 111 8.25 -13.86 25.99
C GLU A 111 9.75 -13.61 26.28
N LEU A 112 10.23 -12.36 26.24
CA LEU A 112 11.64 -12.03 26.56
C LEU A 112 11.82 -11.11 27.77
N ASP A 113 10.89 -11.13 28.73
CA ASP A 113 11.11 -10.65 30.11
C ASP A 113 10.76 -11.76 31.12
#